data_AF-A0A3D5RND6-F1
#
_entry.id   AF-A0A3D5RND6-F1
#
_cell.length_a   1.000
_cell.length_b   1.000
_cell.length_c   1.000
_cell.angle_alpha   90.00
_cell.angle_beta   90.00
_cell.angle_gamma   90.00
#
_symmetry.space_group_name_H-M   'P 1'
#
loop_
_entity.id
_entity.type
_entity.pdbx_description
1 polymer ?
#
loop_
_entity_poly.entity_id
_entity_poly.type
_entity_poly.pdbx_seq_one_letter_code
_entity_poly.pdbx_strand_id
1 'polypeptide(L)'
;ANFNDADKAVLSYFAYFHDCMRENEGRDKGHGPRGAVFAMKHRDIIELNDVQFKQLTDACKGHTYGTRPECITINTCWDADRLDLGRVGIAPDSSYLHNEEAKRIADECDFENLNKFEVKVIGS
;
A
#
# COMPACT_ATOMS: atom_id res chain seq x y z
N ALA A 1 2.34 8.06 -4.37
CA ALA A 1 2.24 8.29 -5.82
C ALA A 1 1.94 9.75 -6.21
N ASN A 2 1.64 10.66 -5.25
CA ASN A 2 1.61 12.11 -5.57
C ASN A 2 2.99 12.75 -5.45
N PHE A 3 3.87 12.15 -4.65
CA PHE A 3 5.22 12.63 -4.35
C PHE A 3 6.32 11.77 -5.01
N ASN A 4 5.93 10.88 -5.92
CA ASN A 4 6.83 9.99 -6.66
C ASN A 4 6.12 9.33 -7.86
N ASP A 5 6.89 8.66 -8.72
CA ASP A 5 6.40 7.97 -9.93
C ASP A 5 5.89 6.54 -9.68
N ALA A 6 5.39 6.26 -8.48
CA ALA A 6 4.81 4.95 -8.17
C ALA A 6 3.53 4.69 -8.98
N ASP A 7 3.35 3.45 -9.44
CA ASP A 7 2.23 3.06 -10.27
C ASP A 7 0.90 3.09 -9.49
N LYS A 8 0.05 4.05 -9.81
CA LYS A 8 -1.24 4.26 -9.13
C LYS A 8 -2.20 3.07 -9.30
N ALA A 9 -2.14 2.33 -10.40
CA ALA A 9 -3.01 1.17 -10.59
C ALA A 9 -2.65 0.05 -9.62
N VAL A 10 -1.36 -0.20 -9.41
CA VAL A 10 -0.88 -1.18 -8.41
C VAL A 10 -1.26 -0.76 -7.00
N LEU A 11 -1.09 0.52 -6.65
CA LEU A 11 -1.48 1.06 -5.33
C LEU A 11 -2.98 0.85 -5.06
N SER A 12 -3.83 1.14 -6.04
CA SER A 12 -5.28 0.97 -5.92
C SER A 12 -5.65 -0.49 -5.67
N TYR A 13 -5.10 -1.44 -6.42
CA TYR A 13 -5.35 -2.86 -6.16
C TYR A 13 -4.75 -3.33 -4.83
N PHE A 14 -3.57 -2.85 -4.46
CA PHE A 14 -2.96 -3.18 -3.17
C PHE A 14 -3.87 -2.78 -2.00
N ALA A 15 -4.53 -1.61 -2.08
CA ALA A 15 -5.49 -1.16 -1.06
C ALA A 15 -6.63 -2.17 -0.85
N TYR A 16 -7.10 -2.84 -1.91
CA TYR A 16 -8.13 -3.88 -1.81
C TYR A 16 -7.60 -5.23 -1.29
N PHE A 17 -6.35 -5.60 -1.61
CA PHE A 17 -5.88 -6.97 -1.43
C PHE A 17 -4.94 -7.21 -0.24
N HIS A 18 -4.22 -6.20 0.26
CA HIS A 18 -3.17 -6.42 1.27
C HIS A 18 -3.71 -7.06 2.55
N ASP A 19 -4.89 -6.61 3.01
CA ASP A 19 -5.52 -7.05 4.25
C ASP A 19 -6.77 -7.94 4.07
N CYS A 20 -7.21 -8.21 2.82
CA CYS A 20 -8.50 -8.88 2.58
C CYS A 20 -8.56 -10.34 3.05
N MET A 21 -7.41 -10.93 3.35
CA MET A 21 -7.29 -12.31 3.84
C MET A 21 -6.78 -12.37 5.29
N ARG A 22 -7.11 -11.34 6.09
CA ARG A 22 -6.95 -11.34 7.54
C ARG A 22 -7.88 -12.37 8.17
N GLU A 23 -7.34 -13.25 9.01
CA GLU A 23 -8.10 -14.27 9.74
C GLU A 23 -8.52 -13.79 11.13
N ASN A 24 -7.86 -12.77 11.67
CA ASN A 24 -8.17 -12.16 12.96
C ASN A 24 -7.58 -10.75 13.10
N GLU A 25 -8.10 -9.97 14.05
CA GLU A 25 -7.65 -8.61 14.39
C GLU A 25 -6.34 -8.57 15.21
N GLY A 26 -5.80 -9.73 15.58
CA GLY A 26 -4.56 -9.85 16.34
C GLY A 26 -3.34 -9.97 15.44
N ARG A 27 -2.36 -10.77 15.89
CA ARG A 27 -1.15 -11.02 15.11
C ARG A 27 -1.42 -12.07 14.04
N ASP A 28 -1.81 -11.60 12.86
CA ASP A 28 -1.90 -12.43 11.68
C ASP A 28 -0.69 -12.15 10.77
N LYS A 29 0.31 -13.04 10.72
CA LYS A 29 1.46 -12.85 9.82
C LYS A 29 1.19 -13.30 8.38
N GLY A 30 0.11 -14.06 8.18
CA GLY A 30 -0.19 -14.74 6.92
C GLY A 30 -1.09 -13.94 5.98
N HIS A 31 -1.69 -12.85 6.45
CA HIS A 31 -2.70 -12.09 5.68
C HIS A 31 -2.14 -11.62 4.33
N GLY A 32 -0.98 -10.95 4.33
CA GLY A 32 -0.34 -10.48 3.10
C GLY A 32 -0.07 -11.59 2.07
N PRO A 33 0.63 -12.68 2.43
CA PRO A 33 0.83 -13.83 1.55
C PRO A 33 -0.49 -14.46 1.06
N ARG A 34 -1.51 -14.58 1.91
CA ARG A 34 -2.82 -15.09 1.50
C ARG A 34 -3.53 -14.11 0.56
N GLY A 35 -3.42 -12.80 0.78
CA GLY A 35 -3.94 -11.75 -0.10
C GLY A 35 -3.33 -11.81 -1.49
N ALA A 36 -2.01 -12.05 -1.57
CA ALA A 36 -1.34 -12.28 -2.85
C ALA A 36 -1.83 -13.54 -3.56
N VAL A 37 -2.01 -14.66 -2.85
CA VAL A 37 -2.59 -15.89 -3.42
C VAL A 37 -4.04 -15.65 -3.86
N PHE A 38 -4.80 -14.86 -3.11
CA PHE A 38 -6.17 -14.50 -3.47
C PHE A 38 -6.21 -13.66 -4.75
N ALA A 39 -5.32 -12.67 -4.90
CA ALA A 39 -5.16 -11.94 -6.16
C ALA A 39 -4.78 -12.86 -7.32
N MET A 40 -3.88 -13.83 -7.12
CA MET A 40 -3.51 -14.83 -8.15
C MET A 40 -4.71 -15.67 -8.61
N LYS A 41 -5.62 -16.02 -7.70
CA LYS A 41 -6.85 -16.77 -8.05
C LYS A 41 -7.85 -15.94 -8.86
N HIS A 42 -7.77 -14.61 -8.79
CA HIS A 42 -8.68 -13.67 -9.45
C HIS A 42 -7.94 -12.82 -10.50
N ARG A 43 -6.87 -13.37 -11.10
CA ARG A 43 -6.01 -12.67 -12.07
C ARG A 43 -6.78 -12.19 -13.30
N ASP A 44 -7.88 -12.85 -13.64
CA ASP A 44 -8.75 -12.57 -14.78
C ASP A 44 -9.52 -11.26 -14.66
N ILE A 45 -9.83 -10.80 -13.43
CA ILE A 45 -10.55 -9.55 -13.17
C ILE A 45 -9.64 -8.40 -12.74
N ILE A 46 -8.32 -8.64 -12.68
CA ILE A 46 -7.33 -7.64 -12.29
C ILE A 46 -6.70 -7.07 -13.56
N GLU A 47 -7.04 -5.82 -13.87
CA GLU A 47 -6.62 -5.08 -15.06
C GLU A 47 -5.19 -4.53 -14.91
N LEU A 48 -4.25 -5.41 -14.58
CA LEU A 48 -2.82 -5.12 -14.50
C LEU A 48 -2.06 -5.97 -15.52
N ASN A 49 -1.05 -5.38 -16.16
CA ASN A 49 -0.09 -6.16 -16.92
C ASN A 49 0.75 -7.06 -15.99
N ASP A 50 1.52 -7.99 -16.54
CA ASP A 50 2.23 -8.98 -15.72
C ASP A 50 3.28 -8.37 -14.78
N VAL A 51 3.90 -7.25 -15.16
CA VAL A 51 4.86 -6.53 -14.30
C VAL A 51 4.13 -5.88 -13.13
N GLN A 52 3.04 -5.18 -13.40
CA GLN A 52 2.20 -4.55 -12.37
C GLN A 52 1.57 -5.60 -11.45
N PHE A 53 1.11 -6.72 -12.00
CA PHE A 53 0.54 -7.82 -11.23
C PHE A 53 1.57 -8.47 -10.32
N LYS A 54 2.82 -8.63 -10.80
CA LYS A 54 3.93 -9.07 -9.96
C LYS A 54 4.20 -8.07 -8.84
N GLN A 55 4.22 -6.76 -9.13
CA GLN A 55 4.38 -5.73 -8.11
C GLN A 55 3.27 -5.78 -7.05
N LEU A 56 2.00 -5.95 -7.46
CA LEU A 56 0.87 -6.12 -6.55
C LEU A 56 1.07 -7.32 -5.62
N THR A 57 1.36 -8.49 -6.18
CA THR A 57 1.52 -9.72 -5.38
C THR A 57 2.73 -9.68 -4.47
N ASP A 58 3.83 -9.06 -4.89
CA ASP A 58 5.01 -8.87 -4.04
C ASP A 58 4.76 -7.83 -2.94
N ALA A 59 4.03 -6.74 -3.24
CA ALA A 59 3.62 -5.76 -2.25
C ALA A 59 2.74 -6.38 -1.16
N CYS A 60 1.73 -7.16 -1.54
CA CYS A 60 0.88 -7.90 -0.60
C CYS A 60 1.69 -8.93 0.21
N LYS A 61 2.63 -9.68 -0.38
CA LYS A 61 3.42 -10.65 0.41
C LYS A 61 4.29 -9.98 1.48
N GLY A 62 4.81 -8.79 1.19
CA GLY A 62 5.88 -8.18 1.96
C GLY A 62 5.48 -7.03 2.89
N HIS A 63 4.27 -6.47 2.84
CA HIS A 63 4.00 -5.20 3.54
C HIS A 63 4.21 -5.25 5.07
N THR A 64 4.05 -6.40 5.72
CA THR A 64 4.27 -6.53 7.17
C THR A 64 5.74 -6.75 7.56
N TYR A 65 6.49 -7.55 6.81
CA TYR A 65 7.82 -8.05 7.24
C TYR A 65 8.89 -8.09 6.12
N GLY A 66 8.57 -7.56 4.95
CA GLY A 66 9.48 -7.52 3.82
C GLY A 66 10.65 -6.57 4.08
N THR A 67 11.81 -6.92 3.52
CA THR A 67 12.94 -5.98 3.41
C THR A 67 12.65 -4.95 2.34
N ARG A 68 13.10 -3.70 2.53
CA ARG A 68 12.94 -2.60 1.56
C ARG A 68 13.31 -3.04 0.13
N PRO A 69 12.35 -3.12 -0.81
CA PRO A 69 12.64 -3.41 -2.20
C PRO A 69 13.21 -2.18 -2.93
N GLU A 70 13.87 -2.39 -4.05
CA GLU A 70 14.27 -1.30 -4.96
C GLU A 70 13.07 -0.69 -5.70
N CYS A 71 11.98 -1.45 -5.84
CA CYS A 71 10.79 -1.02 -6.55
C CYS A 71 10.04 0.09 -5.79
N ILE A 72 10.03 1.30 -6.36
CA ILE A 72 9.35 2.46 -5.80
C ILE A 72 7.83 2.24 -5.61
N THR A 73 7.19 1.49 -6.50
CA THR A 73 5.76 1.15 -6.39
C THR A 73 5.48 0.33 -5.14
N ILE A 74 6.27 -0.72 -4.88
CA ILE A 74 6.09 -1.56 -3.69
C ILE A 74 6.37 -0.76 -2.42
N ASN A 75 7.46 0.01 -2.41
CA ASN A 75 7.78 0.90 -1.29
C ASN A 75 6.63 1.84 -0.96
N THR A 76 6.00 2.42 -1.99
CA THR A 76 4.90 3.37 -1.81
C THR A 76 3.61 2.68 -1.33
N CYS A 77 3.36 1.43 -1.74
CA CYS A 77 2.26 0.64 -1.18
C CYS A 77 2.44 0.48 0.33
N TRP A 78 3.65 0.14 0.77
CA TRP A 78 3.96 -0.05 2.18
C TRP A 78 3.97 1.25 2.97
N ASP A 79 4.45 2.34 2.40
CA ASP A 79 4.39 3.67 3.02
C ASP A 79 2.92 4.08 3.22
N ALA A 80 2.05 3.83 2.24
CA ALA A 80 0.63 4.14 2.35
C ALA A 80 -0.07 3.32 3.46
N ASP A 81 0.18 2.00 3.52
CA ASP A 81 -0.32 1.12 4.59
C ASP A 81 0.13 1.60 5.98
N ARG A 82 1.41 1.96 6.12
CA ARG A 82 1.96 2.41 7.41
C ARG A 82 1.49 3.80 7.82
N LEU A 83 1.29 4.72 6.88
CA LEU A 83 0.72 6.04 7.16
C LEU A 83 -0.75 5.95 7.58
N ASP A 84 -1.48 4.92 7.14
CA ASP A 84 -2.88 4.70 7.48
C ASP A 84 -3.10 4.05 8.86
N LEU A 85 -2.03 3.58 9.52
CA LEU A 85 -2.10 2.96 10.87
C LEU A 85 -2.72 3.87 11.95
N GLY A 86 -2.71 5.19 11.74
CA GLY A 86 -3.38 6.14 12.62
C GLY A 86 -4.87 5.83 12.81
N ARG A 87 -5.54 5.23 11.81
CA ARG A 87 -6.97 4.87 11.90
C ARG A 87 -7.26 3.80 12.96
N VAL A 88 -6.26 3.00 13.33
CA VAL A 88 -6.36 1.97 14.38
C VAL A 88 -5.61 2.36 15.67
N GLY A 89 -5.26 3.64 15.82
CA GLY A 89 -4.63 4.18 17.02
C GLY A 89 -3.14 3.91 17.14
N ILE A 90 -2.45 3.57 16.03
CA ILE A 90 -1.00 3.36 15.98
C ILE A 90 -0.36 4.55 15.27
N ALA A 91 0.54 5.25 15.94
CA ALA A 91 1.31 6.32 15.32
C ALA A 91 2.30 5.74 14.29
N PRO A 92 2.29 6.21 13.02
CA PRO A 92 3.29 5.83 12.03
C PRO A 92 4.69 6.22 12.49
N ASP A 93 5.67 5.34 12.26
CA ASP A 93 7.08 5.56 12.59
C ASP A 93 7.88 5.69 11.29
N SER A 94 8.51 6.87 11.10
CA SER A 94 9.26 7.24 9.89
C SER A 94 10.44 6.31 9.59
N SER A 95 10.96 5.59 10.58
CA SER A 95 12.03 4.59 10.37
C SER A 95 11.58 3.40 9.51
N TYR A 96 10.27 3.16 9.42
CA TYR A 96 9.67 2.14 8.55
C TYR A 96 9.18 2.69 7.21
N LEU A 97 9.33 3.98 6.96
CA LEU A 97 8.92 4.63 5.71
C LEU A 97 10.10 4.78 4.75
N HIS A 98 9.80 4.79 3.44
CA HIS A 98 10.80 4.77 2.39
C HIS A 98 10.89 6.07 1.61
N ASN A 99 9.76 6.71 1.31
CA ASN A 99 9.69 8.01 0.66
C ASN A 99 9.96 9.14 1.67
N GLU A 100 10.76 10.13 1.29
CA GLU A 100 11.14 11.24 2.18
C GLU A 100 9.93 12.09 2.61
N GLU A 101 8.95 12.29 1.73
CA GLU A 101 7.73 13.02 2.10
C GLU A 101 6.85 12.20 3.05
N ALA A 102 6.79 10.87 2.87
CA ALA A 102 6.10 9.99 3.83
C ALA A 102 6.73 10.09 5.23
N LYS A 103 8.06 10.10 5.32
CA LYS A 103 8.79 10.30 6.59
C LYS A 103 8.46 11.66 7.20
N ARG A 104 8.53 12.74 6.41
CA ARG A 104 8.19 14.09 6.87
C ARG A 104 6.76 14.14 7.43
N ILE A 105 5.78 13.57 6.72
CA ILE A 105 4.39 13.52 7.17
C ILE A 105 4.28 12.82 8.54
N ALA A 106 4.98 11.71 8.74
CA ALA A 106 4.98 11.00 10.02
C ALA A 106 5.68 11.80 11.14
N ASP A 107 6.86 12.36 10.87
CA ASP A 107 7.66 13.10 11.86
C ASP A 107 7.01 14.42 12.27
N GLU A 108 6.40 15.13 11.32
CA GLU A 108 5.77 16.45 11.54
C GLU A 108 4.27 16.36 11.84
N CYS A 109 3.69 15.15 11.85
CA CYS A 109 2.26 14.90 12.00
C CYS A 109 1.38 15.63 10.94
N ASP A 110 1.89 15.83 9.72
CA ASP A 110 1.22 16.55 8.63
C ASP A 110 0.27 15.64 7.83
N PHE A 111 -0.57 14.88 8.53
CA PHE A 111 -1.50 13.92 7.92
C PHE A 111 -2.58 14.58 7.07
N GLU A 112 -2.89 15.85 7.30
CA GLU A 112 -3.81 16.62 6.44
C GLU A 112 -3.30 16.75 5.00
N ASN A 113 -2.00 16.63 4.78
CA ASN A 113 -1.43 16.60 3.44
C ASN A 113 -1.86 15.36 2.63
N LEU A 114 -2.27 14.28 3.31
CA LEU A 114 -2.84 13.09 2.67
C LEU A 114 -4.27 13.31 2.19
N ASN A 115 -5.01 14.26 2.75
CA ASN A 115 -6.43 14.50 2.46
C ASN A 115 -6.67 15.49 1.30
N LYS A 116 -5.63 16.14 0.79
CA LYS A 116 -5.72 17.12 -0.31
C LYS A 116 -5.95 16.42 -1.66
N PHE A 117 -7.16 15.89 -1.87
CA PHE A 117 -7.57 15.34 -3.16
C PHE A 117 -8.56 16.29 -3.85
N GLU A 118 -8.16 16.82 -5.02
CA GLU A 118 -9.12 17.26 -6.02
C GLU A 118 -9.59 16.04 -6.81
N VAL A 119 -10.78 15.53 -6.52
CA VAL A 119 -11.50 14.69 -7.48
C VAL A 119 -11.95 15.61 -8.61
N LYS A 120 -11.22 15.62 -9.73
CA LYS A 120 -11.81 16.09 -10.99
C LYS A 120 -12.89 15.08 -11.35
N VAL A 121 -14.13 15.38 -10.94
CA VAL A 121 -15.31 14.76 -11.53
C VAL A 121 -15.25 15.10 -13.01
N ILE A 122 -14.88 14.13 -13.83
CA ILE A 122 -15.03 14.25 -15.28
C ILE A 122 -16.53 14.05 -15.51
N GLY A 123 -17.24 15.18 -15.61
CA GLY A 123 -18.66 15.20 -15.91
C GLY A 123 -18.94 14.48 -17.23
N SER A 124 -20.01 13.68 -17.19
CA SER A 124 -20.68 12.97 -18.29
C SER A 124 -20.90 13.79 -19.55
#